data_AF-A0A6P6C4Y2-F1
#
_entry.id   AF-A0A6P6C4Y2-F1
#
_cell.length_a   1.000
_cell.length_b   1.000
_cell.length_c   1.000
_cell.angle_alpha   90.00
_cell.angle_beta   90.00
_cell.angle_gamma   90.00
#
_symmetry.space_group_name_H-M   'P 1'
#
loop_
_entity.id
_entity.type
_entity.pdbx_description
1 polymer ?
#
loop_
_entity_poly.entity_id
_entity_poly.type
_entity_poly.pdbx_seq_one_letter_code
_entity_poly.pdbx_strand_id
1 'polypeptide(L)'
;MRGRSLIQISIQEDPWNLPNSIKTLVDNIQRYVEDTELQLRRDAIFCQALVAAVCTFSEQLLAALSYRYNNNGEYEESGRDASRKWLEQVAATGVLLHCQSLLSPATVKEERIMLEDIWVTLSELDNVTFSFKQLDENYVASE
;
A
#
# COMPACT_ATOMS: atom_id res chain seq x y z
N MET A 1 -56.56 -2.46 19.64
CA MET A 1 -55.14 -2.06 19.48
C MET A 1 -54.26 -3.14 18.80
N ARG A 2 -54.46 -4.44 19.04
CA ARG A 2 -53.61 -5.54 18.51
C ARG A 2 -53.63 -5.78 16.98
N GLY A 3 -54.74 -5.50 16.30
CA GLY A 3 -54.89 -5.78 14.86
C GLY A 3 -54.16 -4.79 13.95
N ARG A 4 -54.02 -3.52 14.37
CA ARG A 4 -53.29 -2.50 13.60
C ARG A 4 -51.79 -2.77 13.56
N SER A 5 -51.21 -3.27 14.65
CA SER A 5 -49.79 -3.64 14.67
C SER A 5 -49.49 -4.84 13.77
N LEU A 6 -50.39 -5.84 13.72
CA LEU A 6 -50.22 -7.02 12.87
C LEU A 6 -50.21 -6.65 11.38
N ILE A 7 -51.12 -5.79 10.93
CA ILE A 7 -51.15 -5.31 9.53
C ILE A 7 -49.89 -4.51 9.20
N GLN A 8 -49.42 -3.68 10.13
CA GLN A 8 -48.22 -2.88 9.94
C GLN A 8 -46.95 -3.76 9.81
N ILE A 9 -46.85 -4.83 10.60
CA ILE A 9 -45.77 -5.82 10.50
C ILE A 9 -45.87 -6.56 9.16
N SER A 10 -47.05 -7.04 8.77
CA SER A 10 -47.25 -7.75 7.49
C SER A 10 -46.92 -6.88 6.27
N ILE A 11 -47.18 -5.58 6.33
CA ILE A 11 -46.78 -4.64 5.26
C ILE A 11 -45.26 -4.45 5.28
N GLN A 12 -44.62 -4.35 6.45
CA GLN A 12 -43.17 -4.16 6.56
C GLN A 12 -42.37 -5.37 6.05
N GLU A 13 -42.87 -6.58 6.29
CA GLU A 13 -42.27 -7.85 5.88
C GLU A 13 -42.69 -8.30 4.47
N ASP A 14 -43.57 -7.56 3.78
CA ASP A 14 -43.99 -7.88 2.41
C ASP A 14 -42.80 -7.74 1.44
N PRO A 15 -42.39 -8.83 0.75
CA PRO A 15 -41.31 -8.77 -0.25
C PRO A 15 -41.62 -7.82 -1.43
N TRP A 16 -42.89 -7.46 -1.62
CA TRP A 16 -43.36 -6.46 -2.59
C TRP A 16 -43.53 -5.05 -2.00
N ASN A 17 -43.06 -4.79 -0.78
CA ASN A 17 -42.96 -3.45 -0.21
C ASN A 17 -41.88 -2.65 -0.95
N LEU A 18 -42.20 -2.27 -2.19
CA LEU A 18 -41.34 -1.62 -3.18
C LEU A 18 -40.54 -0.47 -2.57
N PRO A 19 -41.13 0.46 -1.78
CA PRO A 19 -40.38 1.54 -1.17
C PRO A 19 -39.24 1.07 -0.24
N ASN A 20 -39.46 0.03 0.55
CA ASN A 20 -38.43 -0.51 1.46
C ASN A 20 -37.39 -1.33 0.69
N SER A 21 -37.81 -2.21 -0.23
CA SER A 21 -36.88 -3.00 -1.06
C SER A 21 -36.00 -2.12 -1.96
N ILE A 22 -36.56 -1.04 -2.52
CA ILE A 22 -35.80 -0.03 -3.27
C ILE A 22 -34.82 0.70 -2.35
N LYS A 23 -35.26 1.12 -1.16
CA LYS A 23 -34.37 1.80 -0.19
C LYS A 23 -33.18 0.91 0.19
N THR A 24 -33.43 -0.35 0.55
CA THR A 24 -32.36 -1.30 0.88
C THR A 24 -31.41 -1.53 -0.29
N LEU A 25 -31.93 -1.63 -1.52
CA LEU A 25 -31.10 -1.76 -2.71
C LEU A 25 -30.22 -0.51 -2.91
N VAL A 26 -30.78 0.68 -2.76
CA VAL A 26 -30.02 1.95 -2.87
C VAL A 26 -28.94 2.03 -1.81
N ASP A 27 -29.27 1.72 -0.55
CA ASP A 27 -28.32 1.72 0.56
C ASP A 27 -27.16 0.72 0.30
N ASN A 28 -27.48 -0.46 -0.24
CA ASN A 28 -26.48 -1.47 -0.59
C ASN A 28 -25.59 -1.04 -1.77
N ILE A 29 -26.18 -0.45 -2.82
CA ILE A 29 -25.42 0.08 -3.95
C ILE A 29 -24.50 1.20 -3.49
N GLN A 30 -25.00 2.12 -2.66
CA GLN A 30 -24.21 3.23 -2.15
C GLN A 30 -23.01 2.72 -1.33
N ARG A 31 -23.22 1.76 -0.41
CA ARG A 31 -22.13 1.13 0.32
C ARG A 31 -21.12 0.47 -0.61
N TYR A 32 -21.58 -0.27 -1.62
CA TYR A 32 -20.67 -0.93 -2.57
C TYR A 32 -19.82 0.07 -3.36
N VAL A 33 -20.40 1.20 -3.78
CA VAL A 33 -19.67 2.28 -4.45
C VAL A 33 -18.62 2.89 -3.51
N GLU A 34 -19.00 3.22 -2.27
CA GLU A 34 -18.08 3.75 -1.25
C GLU A 34 -16.91 2.78 -0.98
N ASP A 35 -17.19 1.49 -0.81
CA ASP A 35 -16.17 0.45 -0.61
C ASP A 35 -15.22 0.33 -1.81
N THR A 36 -15.77 0.41 -3.03
CA THR A 36 -14.98 0.34 -4.27
C THR A 36 -14.08 1.57 -4.42
N GLU A 37 -14.58 2.77 -4.12
CA GLU A 37 -13.79 4.00 -4.16
C GLU A 37 -12.65 3.98 -3.12
N LEU A 38 -12.92 3.49 -1.92
CA LEU A 38 -11.91 3.30 -0.88
C LEU A 38 -10.84 2.30 -1.29
N GLN A 39 -11.23 1.18 -1.91
CA GLN A 39 -10.30 0.18 -2.42
C GLN A 39 -9.39 0.76 -3.51
N LEU A 40 -9.96 1.47 -4.50
CA LEU A 40 -9.17 2.12 -5.55
C LEU A 40 -8.18 3.13 -5.00
N ARG A 41 -8.58 3.91 -3.98
CA ARG A 41 -7.69 4.87 -3.30
C ARG A 41 -6.53 4.16 -2.61
N ARG A 42 -6.80 3.06 -1.90
CA ARG A 42 -5.77 2.24 -1.24
C ARG A 42 -4.81 1.63 -2.25
N ASP A 43 -5.32 1.05 -3.33
CA ASP A 43 -4.50 0.46 -4.39
C ASP A 43 -3.61 1.52 -5.07
N ALA A 44 -4.13 2.73 -5.27
CA ALA A 44 -3.35 3.83 -5.83
C ALA A 44 -2.19 4.25 -4.91
N ILE A 45 -2.45 4.41 -3.61
CA ILE A 45 -1.44 4.82 -2.63
C ILE A 45 -0.42 3.70 -2.41
N PHE A 46 -0.86 2.44 -2.38
CA PHE A 46 0.01 1.26 -2.37
C PHE A 46 0.95 1.23 -3.56
N CYS A 47 0.43 1.43 -4.78
CA CYS A 47 1.26 1.51 -5.97
C CYS A 47 2.29 2.66 -5.88
N GLN A 48 1.89 3.84 -5.42
CA GLN A 48 2.79 4.99 -5.27
C GLN A 48 3.93 4.69 -4.28
N ALA A 49 3.60 4.15 -3.11
CA ALA A 49 4.57 3.80 -2.09
C ALA A 49 5.48 2.64 -2.55
N LEU A 50 4.91 1.62 -3.19
CA LEU A 50 5.68 0.50 -3.74
C LEU A 50 6.65 0.95 -4.82
N VAL A 51 6.23 1.81 -5.75
CA VAL A 51 7.11 2.36 -6.79
C VAL A 51 8.26 3.13 -6.18
N ALA A 52 8.00 4.00 -5.19
CA ALA A 52 9.05 4.71 -4.49
C ALA A 52 10.04 3.75 -3.81
N ALA A 53 9.54 2.73 -3.10
CA ALA A 53 10.35 1.72 -2.44
C ALA A 53 11.22 0.92 -3.44
N VAL A 54 10.62 0.46 -4.55
CA VAL A 54 11.32 -0.27 -5.61
C VAL A 54 12.43 0.59 -6.22
N CYS A 55 12.16 1.86 -6.54
CA CYS A 55 13.14 2.78 -7.11
C CYS A 55 14.32 3.01 -6.16
N THR A 56 14.05 3.41 -4.91
CA THR A 56 15.11 3.65 -3.91
C THR A 56 15.94 2.40 -3.64
N PHE A 57 15.28 1.25 -3.50
CA PHE A 57 15.99 -0.01 -3.29
C PHE A 57 16.82 -0.42 -4.51
N SER A 58 16.31 -0.23 -5.73
CA SER A 58 17.03 -0.55 -6.96
C SER A 58 18.30 0.30 -7.12
N GLU A 59 18.22 1.60 -6.85
CA GLU A 59 19.38 2.49 -6.86
C GLU A 59 20.44 2.04 -5.84
N GLN A 60 20.01 1.74 -4.61
CA GLN A 60 20.89 1.30 -3.55
C GLN A 60 21.52 -0.07 -3.84
N LEU A 61 20.74 -1.00 -4.37
CA LEU A 61 21.18 -2.32 -4.77
C LEU A 61 22.20 -2.24 -5.90
N LEU A 62 21.94 -1.41 -6.92
CA LEU A 62 22.86 -1.21 -8.04
C LEU A 62 24.18 -0.59 -7.56
N ALA A 63 24.12 0.38 -6.64
CA ALA A 63 25.31 0.94 -6.02
C ALA A 63 26.12 -0.11 -5.26
N ALA A 64 25.46 -1.01 -4.51
CA ALA A 64 26.12 -2.08 -3.78
C ALA A 64 26.73 -3.15 -4.71
N LEU A 65 26.01 -3.58 -5.73
CA LEU A 65 26.52 -4.51 -6.75
C LEU A 65 27.71 -3.92 -7.51
N SER A 66 27.75 -2.59 -7.66
CA SER A 66 28.86 -1.85 -8.27
C SER A 66 30.00 -1.52 -7.29
N TYR A 67 29.95 -2.02 -6.04
CA TYR A 67 30.92 -1.77 -4.98
C TYR A 67 31.07 -0.29 -4.57
N ARG A 68 30.01 0.51 -4.77
CA ARG A 68 29.97 1.95 -4.45
C ARG A 68 29.13 2.27 -3.22
N TYR A 69 28.40 1.31 -2.68
CA TYR A 69 27.60 1.52 -1.48
C TYR A 69 28.47 1.40 -0.23
N ASN A 70 28.40 2.41 0.64
CA ASN A 70 29.07 2.38 1.94
C ASN A 70 28.23 3.14 2.98
N ASN A 71 27.49 2.40 3.80
CA ASN A 71 26.73 2.94 4.93
C ASN A 71 27.57 3.10 6.21
N ASN A 72 28.85 2.71 6.16
CA ASN A 72 29.76 2.72 7.28
C ASN A 72 30.99 3.60 6.99
N GLY A 73 30.85 4.60 6.10
CA GLY A 73 31.95 5.41 5.58
C GLY A 73 32.68 6.26 6.61
N GLU A 74 32.16 6.34 7.83
CA GLU A 74 32.82 6.97 8.99
C GLU A 74 33.95 6.11 9.57
N TYR A 75 33.92 4.81 9.31
CA TYR A 75 34.99 3.87 9.62
C TYR A 75 35.76 3.68 8.30
N GLU A 76 37.10 3.65 8.31
CA GLU A 76 37.97 3.54 7.12
C GLU A 76 37.84 2.19 6.37
N GLU A 77 36.61 1.75 6.13
CA GLU A 77 36.23 0.54 5.45
C GLU A 77 36.14 0.80 3.95
N SER A 78 36.70 -0.13 3.17
CA SER A 78 36.64 -0.03 1.72
C SER A 78 35.18 -0.10 1.27
N GLY A 79 34.79 0.74 0.30
CA GLY A 79 33.43 0.70 -0.26
C GLY A 79 33.05 -0.68 -0.83
N ARG A 80 34.06 -1.46 -1.25
CA ARG A 80 33.88 -2.84 -1.72
C ARG A 80 33.45 -3.78 -0.59
N ASP A 81 34.12 -3.74 0.56
CA ASP A 81 33.80 -4.62 1.68
C ASP A 81 32.49 -4.23 2.35
N ALA A 82 32.23 -2.93 2.49
CA ALA A 82 30.96 -2.41 2.98
C ALA A 82 29.78 -2.82 2.08
N SER A 83 29.91 -2.68 0.76
CA SER A 83 28.91 -3.14 -0.20
C SER A 83 28.63 -4.64 -0.09
N ARG A 84 29.68 -5.47 0.03
CA ARG A 84 29.51 -6.93 0.18
C ARG A 84 28.77 -7.29 1.48
N LYS A 85 29.20 -6.72 2.61
CA LYS A 85 28.54 -6.96 3.91
C LYS A 85 27.09 -6.51 3.88
N TRP A 86 26.79 -5.38 3.27
CA TRP A 86 25.42 -4.90 3.13
C TRP A 86 24.55 -5.86 2.30
N LEU A 87 25.05 -6.37 1.17
CA LEU A 87 24.34 -7.36 0.36
C LEU A 87 24.06 -8.65 1.13
N GLU A 88 25.05 -9.15 1.88
CA GLU A 88 24.90 -10.33 2.75
C GLU A 88 23.86 -10.08 3.86
N GLN A 89 23.90 -8.91 4.49
CA GLN A 89 22.95 -8.53 5.55
C GLN A 89 21.52 -8.41 5.03
N VAL A 90 21.33 -7.73 3.90
CA VAL A 90 20.00 -7.54 3.29
C VAL A 90 19.44 -8.88 2.81
N ALA A 91 20.26 -9.77 2.26
CA ALA A 91 19.82 -11.11 1.87
C ALA A 91 19.40 -11.96 3.09
N ALA A 92 20.08 -11.81 4.23
CA ALA A 92 19.78 -12.57 5.45
C ALA A 92 18.63 -11.98 6.29
N THR A 93 18.51 -10.66 6.34
CA THR A 93 17.62 -9.94 7.27
C THR A 93 16.39 -9.36 6.57
N GLY A 94 16.50 -9.04 5.28
CA GLY A 94 15.52 -8.25 4.55
C GLY A 94 15.93 -6.77 4.42
N VAL A 95 15.14 -6.03 3.65
CA VAL A 95 15.30 -4.59 3.41
C VAL A 95 14.41 -3.83 4.38
N LEU A 96 14.97 -2.83 5.07
CA LEU A 96 14.19 -1.88 5.85
C LEU A 96 13.92 -0.62 5.03
N LEU A 97 12.65 -0.29 4.83
CA LEU A 97 12.24 0.99 4.26
C LEU A 97 12.05 2.02 5.37
N HIS A 98 12.98 2.96 5.49
CA HIS A 98 12.85 4.09 6.40
C HIS A 98 12.20 5.28 5.70
N CYS A 99 10.93 5.55 6.00
CA CYS A 99 10.19 6.70 5.47
C CYS A 99 10.03 7.77 6.56
N GLN A 100 10.43 9.00 6.25
CA GLN A 100 10.20 10.16 7.11
C GLN A 100 9.35 11.19 6.38
N SER A 101 8.19 11.51 6.96
CA SER A 101 7.32 12.55 6.43
C SER A 101 7.63 13.91 7.05
N LEU A 102 7.54 14.95 6.22
CA LEU A 102 7.65 16.36 6.62
C LEU A 102 6.28 17.06 6.62
N LEU A 103 5.21 16.29 6.47
CA LEU A 103 3.84 16.80 6.51
C LEU A 103 3.48 17.32 7.91
N SER A 104 2.52 18.25 7.97
CA SER A 104 2.05 18.95 9.17
C SER A 104 0.60 18.55 9.53
N PRO A 105 0.38 17.31 10.03
CA PRO A 105 -0.98 16.78 10.30
C PRO A 105 -1.76 17.55 11.36
N ALA A 106 -1.07 18.32 12.21
CA ALA A 106 -1.68 19.16 13.23
C ALA A 106 -2.41 20.37 12.63
N THR A 107 -1.97 20.85 11.46
CA THR A 107 -2.43 22.11 10.86
C THR A 107 -3.27 21.87 9.61
N VAL A 108 -2.95 20.85 8.80
CA VAL A 108 -3.61 20.57 7.52
C VAL A 108 -4.34 19.24 7.58
N LYS A 109 -5.65 19.25 7.36
CA LYS A 109 -6.51 18.05 7.46
C LYS A 109 -6.17 17.03 6.37
N GLU A 110 -5.91 17.49 5.16
CA GLU A 110 -5.58 16.66 4.01
C GLU A 110 -4.26 15.92 4.25
N GLU A 111 -3.26 16.59 4.82
CA GLU A 111 -1.96 15.99 5.16
C GLU A 111 -2.07 14.94 6.28
N ARG A 112 -3.00 15.12 7.23
CA ARG A 112 -3.34 14.08 8.20
C ARG A 112 -3.93 12.86 7.51
N ILE A 113 -4.88 13.03 6.60
CA ILE A 113 -5.48 11.92 5.85
C ILE A 113 -4.41 11.19 5.04
N MET A 114 -3.50 11.93 4.38
CA MET A 114 -2.37 11.35 3.66
C MET A 114 -1.47 10.52 4.59
N LEU A 115 -1.22 10.99 5.81
CA LEU A 115 -0.44 10.26 6.81
C LEU A 115 -1.14 9.01 7.36
N GLU A 116 -2.47 9.05 7.50
CA GLU A 116 -3.28 7.88 7.88
C GLU A 116 -3.28 6.83 6.76
N ASP A 117 -3.48 7.25 5.50
CA ASP A 117 -3.48 6.36 4.34
C ASP A 117 -2.09 5.73 4.10
N ILE A 118 -0.99 6.50 4.22
CA ILE A 118 0.37 5.96 4.04
C ILE A 118 0.75 5.01 5.17
N TRP A 119 0.31 5.25 6.40
CA TRP A 119 0.61 4.36 7.54
C TRP A 119 0.00 2.96 7.35
N VAL A 120 -1.25 2.89 6.89
CA VAL A 120 -1.90 1.63 6.52
C VAL A 120 -1.15 0.97 5.36
N THR A 121 -0.81 1.75 4.34
CA THR A 121 -0.06 1.28 3.16
C THR A 121 1.30 0.67 3.53
N LEU A 122 2.06 1.31 4.42
CA LEU A 122 3.36 0.79 4.87
C LEU A 122 3.23 -0.57 5.58
N SER A 123 2.16 -0.75 6.37
CA SER A 123 1.87 -2.04 7.02
C SER A 123 1.58 -3.16 6.01
N GLU A 124 1.07 -2.81 4.84
CA GLU A 124 0.80 -3.77 3.76
C GLU A 124 2.07 -4.08 2.95
N LEU A 125 2.92 -3.07 2.76
CA LEU A 125 4.22 -3.21 2.10
C LEU A 125 5.17 -4.16 2.83
N ASP A 126 5.02 -4.34 4.14
CA ASP A 126 5.79 -5.33 4.92
C ASP A 126 5.66 -6.77 4.37
N ASN A 127 4.61 -7.06 3.59
CA ASN A 127 4.39 -8.37 2.98
C ASN A 127 5.01 -8.52 1.58
N VAL A 128 5.61 -7.45 1.04
CA VAL A 128 6.23 -7.46 -0.28
C VAL A 128 7.62 -8.07 -0.22
N THR A 129 7.93 -8.97 -1.15
CA THR A 129 9.24 -9.64 -1.25
C THR A 129 9.88 -9.37 -2.60
N PHE A 130 11.14 -8.94 -2.60
CA PHE A 130 11.95 -8.82 -3.79
C PHE A 130 12.67 -10.14 -4.09
N SER A 131 12.33 -10.77 -5.21
CA SER A 131 13.00 -11.99 -5.69
C SER A 131 13.81 -11.69 -6.94
N PHE A 132 15.10 -11.96 -6.90
CA PHE A 132 16.01 -11.67 -8.01
C PHE A 132 16.19 -12.88 -8.92
N LYS A 133 16.21 -12.62 -10.21
CA LYS A 133 16.54 -13.60 -11.24
C LYS A 133 17.47 -12.95 -12.25
N GLN A 134 18.56 -13.64 -12.59
CA GLN A 134 19.41 -13.21 -13.69
C GLN A 134 18.67 -13.50 -15.01
N LEU A 135 18.57 -12.49 -15.87
CA LEU A 135 18.03 -12.62 -17.21
C LEU A 135 19.17 -12.36 -18.21
N ASP A 136 19.34 -13.23 -19.19
CA ASP A 136 20.30 -13.00 -20.27
C ASP A 136 19.78 -11.87 -21.18
N GLU A 137 20.58 -10.81 -21.37
CA GLU A 137 20.22 -9.53 -22.00
C GLU A 137 19.83 -9.58 -23.49
N ASN A 138 19.70 -10.76 -24.11
CA ASN A 138 19.49 -10.90 -25.55
C ASN A 138 18.10 -10.46 -26.07
N TYR A 139 17.24 -9.87 -25.23
CA TYR A 139 15.83 -9.60 -25.59
C TYR A 139 15.32 -8.17 -25.32
N VAL A 140 16.11 -7.24 -24.76
CA VAL A 140 15.55 -5.98 -24.22
C VAL A 140 15.86 -4.73 -25.08
N ALA A 141 16.79 -4.80 -26.05
CA ALA A 141 17.14 -3.66 -26.90
C ALA A 141 16.54 -3.73 -28.32
N SER A 142 15.26 -4.07 -28.42
CA SER A 142 14.52 -3.98 -29.69
C SER A 142 13.08 -3.55 -29.46
N GLU A 143 12.89 -2.29 -29.10
CA GLU A 143 11.74 -1.44 -29.47
C GLU A 143 12.09 0.05 -29.31
#